data_AF-A0A9P6VV88-F1
#
_entry.id   AF-A0A9P6VV88-F1
#
_cell.length_a   1.000
_cell.length_b   1.000
_cell.length_c   1.000
_cell.angle_alpha   90.00
_cell.angle_beta   90.00
_cell.angle_gamma   90.00
#
_symmetry.space_group_name_H-M   'P 1'
#
loop_
_entity.id
_entity.type
_entity.pdbx_description
1 polymer ?
#
loop_
_entity_poly.entity_id
_entity_poly.type
_entity_poly.pdbx_seq_one_letter_code
_entity_poly.pdbx_strand_id
1 'polypeptide(L)'
;MDPIITSTRYTGCLLWVNKSMSNPLDMVGILAWQGKGSEPDPRFMALQQVGVKHPETANDPVFKYVDQLYRVAPGVLTEHGKTKNPYPNVDSASGSLLYHYGLTHFDFYTVTFGTSRAIGALSQLVWDRALGLPIERPKSLSMEAILKLVK
;
A
#
# COMPACT_ATOMS: atom_id res chain seq x y z
N MET A 1 18.32 -28.69 4.28
CA MET A 1 17.94 -27.73 3.22
C MET A 1 16.75 -26.98 3.75
N ASP A 2 16.98 -25.89 4.46
CA ASP A 2 15.92 -25.16 5.15
C ASP A 2 15.45 -23.99 4.27
N PRO A 3 14.16 -23.94 3.90
CA PRO A 3 13.57 -22.80 3.22
C PRO A 3 13.14 -21.78 4.28
N ILE A 4 14.12 -21.14 4.92
CA ILE A 4 13.88 -20.00 5.81
C ILE A 4 14.60 -18.83 5.16
N ILE A 5 13.89 -17.70 5.02
CA ILE A 5 14.33 -16.41 4.44
C ILE A 5 13.91 -16.18 2.98
N THR A 6 12.61 -16.11 2.68
CA THR A 6 12.12 -15.33 1.51
C THR A 6 10.75 -14.63 1.69
N SER A 7 10.06 -14.69 2.84
CA SER A 7 8.64 -14.30 2.87
C SER A 7 8.21 -13.14 3.79
N THR A 8 9.09 -12.34 4.42
CA THR A 8 8.64 -11.39 5.46
C THR A 8 8.64 -9.89 5.12
N ARG A 9 8.86 -9.47 3.87
CA ARG A 9 8.64 -8.05 3.47
C ARG A 9 7.70 -7.80 2.29
N TYR A 10 7.30 -8.84 1.57
CA TYR A 10 6.37 -8.72 0.43
C TYR A 10 5.00 -9.38 0.67
N THR A 11 4.83 -10.03 1.82
CA THR A 11 3.57 -10.69 2.22
C THR A 11 2.50 -9.73 2.74
N GLY A 12 2.82 -8.47 3.01
CA GLY A 12 1.83 -7.49 3.48
C GLY A 12 0.71 -7.21 2.46
N CYS A 13 1.02 -7.29 1.16
CA CYS A 13 0.05 -7.02 0.10
C CYS A 13 -0.83 -8.24 -0.23
N LEU A 14 -0.24 -9.44 -0.25
CA LEU A 14 -0.89 -10.69 -0.70
C LEU A 14 -1.66 -11.43 0.40
N LEU A 15 -1.20 -11.42 1.66
CA LEU A 15 -1.96 -12.03 2.77
C LEU A 15 -3.20 -11.20 3.16
N TRP A 16 -3.26 -9.94 2.73
CA TRP A 16 -4.35 -9.03 3.08
C TRP A 16 -5.53 -9.14 2.12
N VAL A 17 -5.30 -9.27 0.80
CA VAL A 17 -6.35 -9.47 -0.22
C VAL A 17 -7.17 -10.75 0.05
N ASN A 18 -6.52 -11.82 0.51
CA ASN A 18 -7.18 -13.12 0.69
C ASN A 18 -7.98 -13.25 2.01
N LYS A 19 -7.72 -12.40 3.01
CA LYS A 19 -8.37 -12.46 4.33
C LYS A 19 -9.47 -11.41 4.55
N SER A 20 -9.59 -10.43 3.65
CA SER A 20 -10.49 -9.27 3.75
C SER A 20 -11.80 -9.43 2.96
N MET A 21 -11.99 -10.54 2.21
CA MET A 21 -13.18 -10.78 1.39
C MET A 21 -14.34 -11.46 2.12
N SER A 22 -14.22 -11.78 3.40
CA SER A 22 -15.27 -12.49 4.17
C SER A 22 -16.35 -11.59 4.78
N ASN A 23 -16.15 -10.26 4.83
CA ASN A 23 -17.11 -9.32 5.42
C ASN A 23 -17.09 -7.99 4.64
N PRO A 24 -18.24 -7.45 4.22
CA PRO A 24 -18.30 -6.14 3.55
C PRO A 24 -17.74 -4.98 4.38
N LEU A 25 -17.66 -5.10 5.71
CA LEU A 25 -17.01 -4.13 6.59
C LEU A 25 -15.47 -4.26 6.63
N ASP A 26 -14.91 -5.41 6.22
CA ASP A 26 -13.46 -5.65 6.13
C ASP A 26 -12.85 -5.16 4.81
N MET A 27 -13.67 -4.86 3.79
CA MET A 27 -13.22 -4.22 2.54
C MET A 27 -12.63 -2.83 2.80
N VAL A 28 -13.03 -2.18 3.89
CA VAL A 28 -12.49 -0.92 4.37
C VAL A 28 -11.37 -1.20 5.36
N GLY A 29 -10.26 -1.71 4.84
CA GLY A 29 -9.06 -1.93 5.64
C GLY A 29 -8.57 -0.66 6.30
N ILE A 30 -8.74 -0.56 7.62
CA ILE A 30 -8.12 0.45 8.48
C ILE A 30 -6.59 0.55 8.23
N LEU A 31 -5.96 -0.50 7.69
CA LEU A 31 -4.54 -0.52 7.28
C LEU A 31 -4.26 0.13 5.92
N ALA A 32 -5.13 -0.04 4.92
CA ALA A 32 -5.03 0.67 3.63
C ALA A 32 -5.38 2.16 3.79
N TRP A 33 -6.12 2.49 4.84
CA TRP A 33 -6.51 3.86 5.16
C TRP A 33 -5.40 4.71 5.79
N GLN A 34 -4.33 4.13 6.35
CA GLN A 34 -3.35 4.94 7.07
C GLN A 34 -2.22 5.40 6.15
N GLY A 35 -2.28 6.66 5.73
CA GLY A 35 -1.17 7.38 5.12
C GLY A 35 -0.05 7.65 6.12
N LYS A 36 1.00 8.34 5.68
CA LYS A 36 2.08 8.85 6.55
C LYS A 36 2.13 10.38 6.48
N GLY A 37 1.33 11.08 7.27
CA GLY A 37 1.36 12.55 7.31
C GLY A 37 0.14 13.20 7.96
N SER A 38 0.16 14.52 8.12
CA SER A 38 -0.97 15.31 8.62
C SER A 38 -2.00 15.63 7.51
N GLU A 39 -1.77 15.14 6.30
CA GLU A 39 -2.50 15.45 5.07
C GLU A 39 -2.74 14.18 4.24
N PRO A 40 -3.74 14.15 3.35
CA PRO A 40 -3.95 13.08 2.40
C PRO A 40 -2.74 12.82 1.50
N ASP A 41 -2.44 11.55 1.24
CA ASP A 41 -1.35 11.17 0.32
C ASP A 41 -1.57 11.83 -1.06
N PRO A 42 -0.59 12.59 -1.60
CA PRO A 42 -0.73 13.22 -2.92
C PRO A 42 -1.05 12.22 -4.04
N ARG A 43 -0.61 10.96 -3.91
CA ARG A 43 -0.91 9.88 -4.87
C ARG A 43 -2.35 9.45 -4.79
N PHE A 44 -2.93 9.40 -3.58
CA PHE A 44 -4.36 9.18 -3.41
C PHE A 44 -5.15 10.33 -4.05
N MET A 45 -4.76 11.58 -3.77
CA MET A 45 -5.43 12.75 -4.34
C MET A 45 -5.38 12.77 -5.87
N ALA A 46 -4.26 12.38 -6.47
CA ALA A 46 -4.15 12.26 -7.92
C ALA A 46 -5.14 11.23 -8.50
N LEU A 47 -5.28 10.06 -7.86
CA LEU A 47 -6.26 9.05 -8.28
C LEU A 47 -7.69 9.50 -8.04
N GLN A 48 -7.96 10.19 -6.93
CA GLN A 48 -9.26 10.77 -6.62
C GLN A 48 -9.68 11.78 -7.69
N GLN A 49 -8.76 12.67 -8.09
CA GLN A 49 -8.99 13.64 -9.16
C GLN A 49 -9.28 12.95 -10.50
N VAL A 50 -8.56 11.87 -10.83
CA VAL A 50 -8.84 11.08 -12.04
C VAL A 50 -10.24 10.50 -11.99
N GLY A 51 -10.65 9.87 -10.89
CA GLY A 51 -11.98 9.28 -10.80
C GLY A 51 -13.12 10.30 -10.79
N VAL A 52 -12.92 11.49 -10.20
CA VAL A 52 -13.93 12.57 -10.21
C VAL A 52 -14.03 13.26 -11.58
N LYS A 53 -12.92 13.37 -12.32
CA LYS A 53 -12.88 14.06 -13.62
C LYS A 53 -13.62 13.32 -14.73
N HIS A 54 -13.67 11.99 -14.65
CA HIS A 54 -14.26 11.14 -15.68
C HIS A 54 -15.69 10.74 -15.28
N PRO A 55 -16.75 11.19 -16.01
CA PRO A 55 -18.14 10.95 -15.62
C PRO A 55 -18.49 9.47 -15.48
N GLU A 56 -17.89 8.58 -16.28
CA GLU A 56 -18.08 7.14 -16.22
C GLU A 56 -17.61 6.57 -14.88
N THR A 57 -16.44 7.00 -14.41
CA THR A 57 -15.85 6.55 -13.15
C THR A 57 -16.48 7.25 -11.96
N ALA A 58 -16.80 8.54 -12.08
CA ALA A 58 -17.52 9.29 -11.05
C ALA A 58 -18.91 8.72 -10.78
N ASN A 59 -19.54 8.10 -11.79
CA ASN A 59 -20.83 7.44 -11.65
C ASN A 59 -20.76 6.00 -11.16
N ASP A 60 -19.58 5.39 -11.18
CA ASP A 60 -19.34 4.02 -10.74
C ASP A 60 -19.68 3.85 -9.24
N PRO A 61 -20.46 2.81 -8.89
CA PRO A 61 -20.87 2.60 -7.51
C PRO A 61 -19.68 2.33 -6.57
N VAL A 62 -18.65 1.62 -7.04
CA VAL A 62 -17.47 1.28 -6.24
C VAL A 62 -16.63 2.54 -5.98
N PHE A 63 -16.41 3.35 -7.01
CA PHE A 63 -15.68 4.62 -6.84
C PHE A 63 -16.43 5.62 -5.93
N LYS A 64 -17.77 5.69 -6.05
CA LYS A 64 -18.59 6.51 -5.13
C LYS A 64 -18.43 6.12 -3.68
N TYR A 65 -18.36 4.83 -3.37
CA TYR A 65 -18.09 4.38 -2.00
C TYR A 65 -16.72 4.83 -1.51
N VAL A 66 -15.68 4.76 -2.35
CA VAL A 66 -14.33 5.26 -2.00
C VAL A 66 -14.34 6.77 -1.75
N ASP A 67 -15.02 7.56 -2.58
CA ASP A 67 -15.14 9.02 -2.40
C ASP A 67 -15.91 9.39 -1.11
N GLN A 68 -17.01 8.69 -0.82
CA GLN A 68 -17.76 8.89 0.41
C GLN A 68 -16.94 8.53 1.65
N LEU A 69 -16.22 7.40 1.58
CA LEU A 69 -15.37 6.95 2.67
C LEU A 69 -14.27 7.96 2.97
N TYR A 70 -13.69 8.59 1.93
CA TYR A 70 -12.71 9.67 2.08
C TYR A 70 -13.24 10.87 2.87
N ARG A 71 -14.52 11.21 2.70
CA ARG A 71 -15.16 12.32 3.42
C ARG A 71 -15.50 11.98 4.87
N VAL A 72 -15.89 10.74 5.15
CA VAL A 72 -16.45 10.33 6.45
C VAL A 72 -15.41 9.72 7.38
N ALA A 73 -14.55 8.83 6.87
CA ALA A 73 -13.64 8.04 7.69
C ALA A 73 -12.64 8.89 8.50
N PRO A 74 -12.09 10.02 8.02
CA PRO A 74 -11.15 10.79 8.82
C PRO A 74 -11.77 11.36 10.11
N GLY A 75 -13.04 11.78 10.07
CA GLY A 75 -13.76 12.26 11.25
C GLY A 75 -13.95 11.15 12.28
N VAL A 76 -14.47 10.00 11.83
CA VAL A 76 -14.70 8.82 12.67
C VAL A 76 -13.40 8.31 13.30
N LEU A 77 -12.30 8.26 12.54
CA LEU A 77 -11.00 7.80 13.03
C LEU A 77 -10.37 8.77 14.04
N THR A 78 -10.66 10.07 13.91
CA THR A 78 -10.21 11.09 14.86
C THR A 78 -10.96 10.96 16.18
N GLU A 79 -12.28 10.77 16.15
CA GLU A 79 -13.11 10.56 17.35
C GLU A 79 -12.73 9.29 18.12
N HIS A 80 -12.38 8.21 17.41
CA HIS A 80 -11.97 6.95 18.05
C HIS A 80 -10.58 7.00 18.70
N GLY A 81 -9.73 7.98 18.40
CA GLY A 81 -8.46 8.25 19.08
C GLY A 81 -7.37 7.16 19.00
N LYS A 82 -7.61 6.04 18.32
CA LYS A 82 -6.65 4.92 18.16
C LYS A 82 -5.73 5.09 16.95
N THR A 83 -6.06 6.02 16.06
CA THR A 83 -5.39 6.17 14.77
C THR A 83 -4.42 7.34 14.79
N LYS A 84 -3.14 7.07 14.49
CA LYS A 84 -2.11 8.12 14.44
C LYS A 84 -2.26 9.04 13.22
N ASN A 85 -2.75 8.51 12.10
CA ASN A 85 -3.04 9.29 10.90
C ASN A 85 -4.37 8.84 10.28
N PRO A 86 -5.40 9.72 10.25
CA PRO A 86 -6.73 9.38 9.77
C PRO A 86 -6.89 9.51 8.24
N TYR A 87 -5.85 9.80 7.46
CA TYR A 87 -5.95 10.06 6.01
C TYR A 87 -5.50 8.89 5.13
N PRO A 88 -6.19 8.62 3.99
CA PRO A 88 -5.94 7.48 3.11
C PRO A 88 -4.59 7.54 2.37
N ASN A 89 -4.15 6.36 1.92
CA ASN A 89 -3.01 6.20 1.03
C ASN A 89 -3.46 5.78 -0.40
N VAL A 90 -2.50 5.67 -1.33
CA VAL A 90 -2.75 5.33 -2.73
C VAL A 90 -3.54 4.03 -2.96
N ASP A 91 -3.38 3.03 -2.08
CA ASP A 91 -4.01 1.72 -2.21
C ASP A 91 -5.52 1.77 -1.92
N SER A 92 -5.99 2.84 -1.27
CA SER A 92 -7.42 3.05 -0.99
C SER A 92 -8.23 3.45 -2.22
N ALA A 93 -7.60 3.98 -3.28
CA ALA A 93 -8.29 4.43 -4.50
C ALA A 93 -7.91 3.65 -5.76
N SER A 94 -6.70 3.10 -5.85
CA SER A 94 -6.22 2.45 -7.07
C SER A 94 -7.08 1.26 -7.49
N GLY A 95 -7.55 0.46 -6.54
CA GLY A 95 -8.32 -0.74 -6.82
C GLY A 95 -9.68 -0.49 -7.48
N SER A 96 -10.40 0.57 -7.08
CA SER A 96 -11.71 0.91 -7.65
C SER A 96 -11.60 1.41 -9.09
N LEU A 97 -10.56 2.19 -9.39
CA LEU A 97 -10.28 2.65 -10.75
C LEU A 97 -9.92 1.49 -11.69
N LEU A 98 -9.02 0.60 -11.26
CA LEU A 98 -8.64 -0.57 -12.06
C LEU A 98 -9.85 -1.48 -12.32
N TYR A 99 -10.68 -1.71 -11.30
CA TYR A 99 -11.87 -2.52 -11.41
C TYR A 99 -12.87 -1.94 -12.43
N HIS A 100 -13.10 -0.63 -12.39
CA HIS A 100 -13.99 0.07 -13.32
C HIS A 100 -13.57 -0.11 -14.79
N TYR A 101 -12.26 -0.08 -15.07
CA TYR A 101 -11.73 -0.26 -16.43
C TYR A 101 -11.55 -1.73 -16.85
N GLY A 102 -12.15 -2.69 -16.11
CA GLY A 102 -12.22 -4.10 -16.50
C GLY A 102 -11.10 -4.99 -15.97
N LEU A 103 -10.19 -4.46 -15.14
CA LEU A 103 -9.22 -5.27 -14.41
C LEU A 103 -9.90 -5.85 -13.16
N THR A 104 -10.63 -6.95 -13.33
CA THR A 104 -11.41 -7.58 -12.25
C THR A 104 -10.66 -8.68 -11.48
N HIS A 105 -9.48 -9.07 -11.96
CA HIS A 105 -8.67 -10.13 -11.35
C HIS A 105 -7.71 -9.55 -10.31
N PHE A 106 -8.07 -9.63 -9.03
CA PHE A 106 -7.32 -9.01 -7.94
C PHE A 106 -5.88 -9.51 -7.80
N ASP A 107 -5.62 -10.79 -8.09
CA ASP A 107 -4.27 -11.36 -8.04
C ASP A 107 -3.31 -10.66 -9.03
N PHE A 108 -3.85 -10.14 -10.13
CA PHE A 108 -3.09 -9.44 -11.16
C PHE A 108 -2.67 -8.02 -10.74
N TYR A 109 -3.29 -7.43 -9.71
CA TYR A 109 -2.98 -6.06 -9.29
C TYR A 109 -1.52 -5.92 -8.86
N THR A 110 -0.97 -6.96 -8.23
CA THR A 110 0.44 -7.00 -7.82
C THR A 110 1.41 -6.94 -9.00
N VAL A 111 1.02 -7.47 -10.17
CA VAL A 111 1.81 -7.40 -11.40
C VAL A 111 1.90 -5.96 -11.91
N THR A 112 0.78 -5.24 -11.88
CA THR A 112 0.75 -3.81 -12.27
C THR A 112 1.60 -2.96 -11.31
N PHE A 113 1.54 -3.25 -10.00
CA PHE A 113 2.38 -2.60 -9.00
C PHE A 113 3.87 -2.90 -9.23
N GLY A 114 4.23 -4.16 -9.48
CA GLY A 114 5.60 -4.58 -9.77
C GLY A 114 6.18 -3.88 -11.01
N THR A 115 5.37 -3.77 -12.07
CA THR A 115 5.75 -3.08 -13.31
C THR A 115 6.02 -1.58 -13.07
N SER A 116 5.15 -0.90 -12.32
CA SER A 116 5.35 0.49 -11.93
C SER A 116 6.61 0.69 -11.06
N ARG A 117 6.84 -0.20 -10.09
CA ARG A 117 8.02 -0.15 -9.20
C ARG A 117 9.34 -0.40 -9.92
N ALA A 118 9.33 -1.19 -11.00
CA ALA A 118 10.53 -1.48 -11.79
C ALA A 118 11.18 -0.20 -12.32
N ILE A 119 10.40 0.81 -12.74
CA ILE A 119 10.92 2.07 -13.27
C ILE A 119 11.84 2.76 -12.24
N GLY A 120 11.39 2.86 -10.99
CA GLY A 120 12.19 3.47 -9.93
C GLY A 120 13.38 2.60 -9.49
N ALA A 121 13.15 1.29 -9.32
CA ALA A 121 14.19 0.37 -8.87
C ALA A 121 15.33 0.23 -9.89
N LEU A 122 15.02 0.12 -11.18
CA LEU A 122 16.02 0.02 -12.24
C LEU A 122 16.77 1.34 -12.44
N SER A 123 16.07 2.48 -12.33
CA SER A 123 16.73 3.80 -12.38
C SER A 123 17.78 3.94 -11.26
N GLN A 124 17.43 3.54 -10.04
CA GLN A 124 18.37 3.53 -8.93
C GLN A 124 19.53 2.55 -9.17
N LEU A 125 19.24 1.36 -9.71
CA LEU A 125 20.26 0.35 -10.00
C LEU A 125 21.31 0.87 -11.00
N VAL A 126 20.91 1.63 -12.02
CA VAL A 126 21.84 2.27 -12.97
C VAL A 126 22.77 3.22 -12.22
N TRP A 127 22.23 4.05 -11.32
CA TRP A 127 23.04 4.95 -10.49
C TRP A 127 23.95 4.22 -9.52
N ASP A 128 23.51 3.13 -8.92
CA ASP A 128 24.33 2.32 -8.00
C ASP A 128 25.56 1.75 -8.71
N ARG A 129 25.44 1.42 -10.01
CA ARG A 129 26.56 0.98 -10.85
C ARG A 129 27.42 2.15 -11.30
N ALA A 130 26.82 3.27 -11.69
CA ALA A 130 27.55 4.47 -12.07
C ALA A 130 28.42 5.03 -10.92
N LEU A 131 27.90 4.99 -9.68
CA LEU A 131 28.61 5.43 -8.47
C LEU A 131 29.54 4.37 -7.88
N GLY A 132 29.54 3.15 -8.45
CA GLY A 132 30.39 2.05 -7.95
C GLY A 132 30.08 1.64 -6.51
N LEU A 133 28.80 1.68 -6.08
CA LEU A 133 28.44 1.34 -4.71
C LEU A 133 28.84 -0.11 -4.38
N PRO A 134 29.45 -0.36 -3.19
CA PRO A 134 29.91 -1.68 -2.79
C PRO A 134 28.75 -2.61 -2.44
N ILE A 135 29.05 -3.89 -2.24
CA ILE A 135 28.07 -4.87 -1.80
C ILE A 135 27.48 -4.52 -0.43
N GLU A 136 26.15 -4.48 -0.34
CA GLU A 136 25.46 -4.35 0.95
C GLU A 136 25.64 -5.63 1.77
N ARG A 137 26.41 -5.54 2.88
CA ARG A 137 26.67 -6.67 3.77
C ARG A 137 26.34 -6.32 5.23
N PRO A 138 25.04 -6.26 5.61
CA PRO A 138 24.65 -6.03 7.00
C PRO A 138 25.06 -7.21 7.89
N LYS A 139 25.48 -6.92 9.13
CA LYS A 139 25.83 -7.95 10.12
C LYS A 139 24.57 -8.42 10.84
N SER A 140 24.24 -9.71 10.69
CA SER A 140 23.16 -10.36 11.44
C SER A 140 23.64 -10.71 12.86
N LEU A 141 22.77 -10.50 13.86
CA LEU A 141 23.02 -10.87 15.25
C LEU A 141 21.84 -11.70 15.77
N SER A 142 22.14 -12.72 16.56
CA SER A 142 21.11 -13.46 17.32
C SER A 142 20.68 -12.66 18.55
N MET A 143 19.52 -13.01 19.11
CA MET A 143 19.05 -12.40 20.37
C MET A 143 20.06 -12.58 21.51
N GLU A 144 20.73 -13.74 21.58
CA GLU A 144 21.79 -13.98 22.56
C GLU A 144 22.98 -13.05 22.39
N ALA A 145 23.41 -12.78 21.14
CA ALA A 145 24.49 -11.86 20.85
C ALA A 145 24.11 -10.42 21.23
N ILE A 146 22.85 -10.02 20.99
CA ILE A 146 22.34 -8.70 21.41
C ILE A 146 22.33 -8.58 22.94
N LEU A 147 21.83 -9.60 23.66
CA LEU A 147 21.78 -9.60 25.12
C LEU A 147 23.18 -9.52 25.76
N LYS A 148 24.20 -10.09 25.11
CA LYS A 148 25.61 -9.98 25.54
C LYS A 148 26.22 -8.61 25.28
N LEU A 149 25.68 -7.82 24.34
CA LEU A 149 26.17 -6.48 24.01
C LEU A 149 25.55 -5.38 24.89
N VAL A 150 24.37 -5.64 25.47
CA VAL A 150 23.62 -4.69 26.32
C VAL A 150 23.96 -4.83 27.81
N LYS A 151 24.49 -5.99 28.22
CA LYS A 151 25.05 -6.20 29.57
C LYS A 151 26.47 -5.67 29.65
#